data_AF-A0A9W2Y936-F1
#
_entry.id   AF-A0A9W2Y936-F1
#
_cell.length_a   1.000
_cell.length_b   1.000
_cell.length_c   1.000
_cell.angle_alpha   90.00
_cell.angle_beta   90.00
_cell.angle_gamma   90.00
#
_symmetry.space_group_name_H-M   'P 1'
#
loop_
_entity.id
_entity.type
_entity.pdbx_description
1 polymer ?
#
loop_
_entity_poly.entity_id
_entity_poly.type
_entity_poly.pdbx_seq_one_letter_code
_entity_poly.pdbx_strand_id
1 'polypeptide(L)'
;MFRDGVFIQHSLNGGERSFGRLWVDGYCESGGVKVAYEFLGCFYHGCLECFTGSRVHALTGKTFERMHVETQERLTELRSEYGLRVITMKEHNWDLLKKSHQGVKAFLKAYKAPEPLAPRDALYAGRTCPVTLRYSAGEDEVVRYVDFTSLYPYVNYTCPYSLGHPEIIFRDFQPLESYFGLIKATLYPPRGLFFPVLPYRSGKGRLVFTLCRSCGELNRQDGPCDHSDAERALTGVWPSPEILKALEKGYRVAEVIEVWHLKEQSTSLFKEYISTFLKGKQEASGYPADATDVEKKYKIRR
;
A
#
# COMPACT_ATOMS: atom_id res chain seq x y z
N MET A 1 31.54 7.62 5.33
CA MET A 1 31.57 7.35 6.79
C MET A 1 30.19 7.71 7.36
N PHE A 2 29.13 6.96 6.98
CA PHE A 2 27.72 7.29 7.34
C PHE A 2 26.87 6.02 7.60
N ARG A 3 27.50 4.93 8.04
CA ARG A 3 26.76 3.71 8.37
C ARG A 3 27.26 3.21 9.71
N ASP A 4 26.77 3.83 10.76
CA ASP A 4 27.06 3.41 12.14
C ASP A 4 26.27 2.16 12.54
N GLY A 5 25.53 1.55 11.59
CA GLY A 5 24.73 0.35 11.84
C GLY A 5 23.59 0.56 12.85
N VAL A 6 23.27 1.81 13.17
CA VAL A 6 22.29 2.17 14.18
C VAL A 6 20.88 2.09 13.59
N PHE A 7 19.99 1.35 14.25
CA PHE A 7 18.57 1.36 13.97
C PHE A 7 17.97 2.69 14.42
N ILE A 8 17.38 3.45 13.49
CA ILE A 8 16.66 4.69 13.78
C ILE A 8 15.18 4.44 13.52
N GLN A 9 14.37 4.49 14.57
CA GLN A 9 12.91 4.48 14.50
C GLN A 9 12.42 5.81 13.94
N HIS A 10 11.60 5.78 12.89
CA HIS A 10 11.00 6.97 12.25
C HIS A 10 9.70 6.57 11.54
N SER A 11 8.98 7.53 10.95
CA SER A 11 7.68 7.30 10.29
C SER A 11 7.66 6.09 9.33
N LEU A 12 8.68 5.97 8.48
CA LEU A 12 8.87 4.86 7.53
C LEU A 12 9.61 3.64 8.09
N ASN A 13 9.88 3.62 9.40
CA ASN A 13 10.64 2.57 10.06
C ASN A 13 10.22 2.37 11.52
N GLY A 14 9.13 1.61 11.72
CA GLY A 14 8.59 1.33 13.07
C GLY A 14 7.74 2.46 13.66
N GLY A 15 7.34 3.43 12.83
CA GLY A 15 6.54 4.58 13.23
C GLY A 15 7.34 5.65 13.97
N GLU A 16 6.77 6.84 14.14
CA GLU A 16 7.40 7.91 14.91
C GLU A 16 7.39 7.58 16.41
N ARG A 17 8.33 8.15 17.16
CA ARG A 17 8.41 8.00 18.62
C ARG A 17 7.90 9.27 19.30
N SER A 18 7.09 9.12 20.33
CA SER A 18 6.63 10.23 21.16
C SER A 18 7.24 10.24 22.56
N PHE A 19 7.39 11.45 23.08
CA PHE A 19 7.80 11.78 24.45
C PHE A 19 6.80 12.79 25.00
N GLY A 20 5.87 12.31 25.83
CA GLY A 20 4.68 13.07 26.20
C GLY A 20 3.87 13.43 24.95
N ARG A 21 3.71 14.73 24.70
CA ARG A 21 3.00 15.27 23.52
C ARG A 21 3.90 15.48 22.29
N LEU A 22 5.22 15.30 22.43
CA LEU A 22 6.19 15.64 21.39
C LEU A 22 6.56 14.40 20.58
N TRP A 23 6.30 14.42 19.27
CA TRP A 23 6.75 13.39 18.32
C TRP A 23 8.06 13.79 17.69
N VAL A 24 9.05 12.89 17.61
CA VAL A 24 10.37 13.19 17.02
C VAL A 24 10.52 12.53 15.64
N ASP A 25 11.25 13.19 14.72
CA ASP A 25 11.41 12.70 13.34
C ASP A 25 12.19 11.38 13.27
N GLY A 26 13.15 11.20 14.18
CA GLY A 26 13.90 9.95 14.32
C GLY A 26 14.32 9.71 15.75
N TYR A 27 14.34 8.45 16.18
CA TYR A 27 14.75 8.05 17.51
C TYR A 27 15.66 6.82 17.46
N CYS A 28 16.72 6.81 18.25
CA CYS A 28 17.43 5.58 18.55
C CYS A 28 17.90 5.54 20.00
N GLU A 29 18.18 4.34 20.48
CA GLU A 29 18.84 4.12 21.76
C GLU A 29 20.05 3.23 21.51
N SER A 30 21.25 3.74 21.81
CA SER A 30 22.50 3.01 21.60
C SER A 30 23.40 3.21 22.80
N GLY A 31 23.87 2.12 23.39
CA GLY A 31 24.75 2.15 24.57
C GLY A 31 24.11 2.87 25.78
N GLY A 32 22.78 2.77 25.94
CA GLY A 32 22.02 3.46 27.00
C GLY A 32 21.78 4.95 26.77
N VAL A 33 22.25 5.50 25.64
CA VAL A 33 22.01 6.91 25.27
C VAL A 33 20.79 6.98 24.36
N LYS A 34 19.78 7.73 24.80
CA LYS A 34 18.58 8.05 24.04
C LYS A 34 18.83 9.25 23.15
N VAL A 35 18.75 9.06 21.83
CA VAL A 35 19.04 10.09 20.83
C VAL A 35 17.79 10.37 20.02
N ALA A 36 17.40 11.65 19.95
CA ALA A 36 16.37 12.12 19.03
C ALA A 36 17.03 12.89 17.88
N TYR A 37 16.57 12.63 16.66
CA TYR A 37 16.96 13.33 15.44
C TYR A 37 15.78 14.21 15.00
N GLU A 38 16.06 15.48 14.70
CA GLU A 38 15.03 16.45 14.28
C GLU A 38 15.50 17.16 13.00
N PHE A 39 14.67 17.12 11.96
CA PHE A 39 14.86 17.85 10.71
C PHE A 39 14.08 19.16 10.75
N LEU A 40 14.80 20.26 10.96
CA LEU A 40 14.21 21.57 11.11
C LEU A 40 14.01 22.23 9.74
N GLY A 41 12.85 21.99 9.14
CA GLY A 41 12.35 22.75 7.99
C GLY A 41 12.37 24.25 8.27
N CYS A 42 13.13 25.03 7.50
CA CYS A 42 13.44 26.43 7.81
C CYS A 42 12.20 27.31 7.84
N PHE A 43 11.25 27.04 6.95
CA PHE A 43 9.96 27.72 6.89
C PHE A 43 9.10 27.40 8.12
N TYR A 44 8.99 26.12 8.48
CA TYR A 44 8.11 25.63 9.55
C TYR A 44 8.66 25.81 10.97
N HIS A 45 9.98 25.98 11.12
CA HIS A 45 10.68 26.01 12.42
C HIS A 45 11.35 27.36 12.73
N GLY A 46 10.98 28.43 12.02
CA GLY A 46 11.46 29.77 12.37
C GLY A 46 12.96 29.98 12.16
N CYS A 47 13.52 29.61 11.00
CA CYS A 47 14.96 29.77 10.79
C CYS A 47 15.37 31.24 10.57
N LEU A 48 16.01 31.85 11.57
CA LEU A 48 16.45 33.25 11.54
C LEU A 48 17.61 33.54 10.57
N GLU A 49 18.30 32.50 10.07
CA GLU A 49 19.30 32.65 9.00
C GLU A 49 18.65 32.76 7.61
N CYS A 50 17.45 32.20 7.44
CA CYS A 50 16.74 32.18 6.17
C CYS A 50 15.65 33.26 6.07
N PHE A 51 15.10 33.67 7.21
CA PHE A 51 13.96 34.59 7.28
C PHE A 51 14.20 35.67 8.34
N THR A 52 13.81 36.90 8.03
CA THR A 52 13.81 38.00 9.00
C THR A 52 12.87 37.69 10.16
N GLY A 53 13.33 37.85 11.40
CA GLY A 53 12.56 37.50 12.60
C GLY A 53 11.18 38.16 12.69
N SER A 54 11.07 39.44 12.32
CA SER A 54 9.82 40.20 12.34
C SER A 54 8.83 39.85 11.21
N ARG A 55 9.26 39.08 10.21
CA ARG A 55 8.38 38.65 9.11
C ARG A 55 7.32 37.70 9.66
N VAL A 56 6.08 37.86 9.20
CA VAL A 56 4.96 36.97 9.55
C VAL A 56 4.94 35.75 8.63
N HIS A 57 4.83 34.57 9.23
CA HIS A 57 4.70 33.30 8.54
C HIS A 57 3.27 33.10 8.04
N ALA A 58 3.13 32.83 6.73
CA ALA A 58 1.85 32.89 6.03
C ALA A 58 0.80 31.88 6.51
N LEU A 59 1.21 30.71 7.02
CA LEU A 59 0.26 29.65 7.41
C LEU A 59 -0.16 29.73 8.88
N THR A 60 0.66 30.37 9.74
CA THR A 60 0.47 30.35 11.21
C THR A 60 0.11 31.72 11.77
N GLY A 61 0.35 32.80 11.01
CA GLY A 61 0.18 34.18 11.48
C GLY A 61 1.20 34.61 12.54
N LYS A 62 2.16 33.76 12.91
CA LYS A 62 3.23 34.06 13.87
C LYS A 62 4.43 34.70 13.18
N THR A 63 5.23 35.47 13.91
CA THR A 63 6.53 35.92 13.40
C THR A 63 7.53 34.75 13.36
N PHE A 64 8.51 34.81 12.45
CA PHE A 64 9.58 33.81 12.39
C PHE A 64 10.39 33.75 13.71
N GLU A 65 10.55 34.89 14.39
CA GLU A 65 11.16 34.96 15.73
C GLU A 65 10.36 34.18 16.77
N ARG A 66 9.03 34.34 16.82
CA ARG A 66 8.19 33.56 17.72
C ARG A 66 8.27 32.06 17.42
N MET A 67 8.23 31.68 16.14
CA MET A 67 8.37 30.27 15.74
C MET A 67 9.74 29.69 16.10
N HIS A 68 10.79 30.51 16.03
CA HIS A 68 12.13 30.13 16.45
C HIS A 68 12.17 29.81 17.94
N VAL A 69 11.62 30.69 18.76
CA VAL A 69 11.53 30.52 20.23
C VAL A 69 10.76 29.24 20.56
N GLU A 70 9.58 29.04 19.97
CA GLU A 70 8.77 27.83 20.19
C GLU A 70 9.53 26.55 19.79
N THR A 71 10.34 26.61 18.72
CA THR A 71 11.21 25.50 18.32
C THR A 71 12.32 25.24 19.35
N GLN A 72 12.96 26.28 19.87
CA GLN A 72 14.00 26.11 20.90
C GLN A 72 13.43 25.61 22.23
N GLU A 73 12.24 26.07 22.63
CA GLU A 73 11.52 25.58 23.80
C GLU A 73 11.24 24.08 23.67
N ARG A 74 10.70 23.65 22.52
CA ARG A 74 10.46 22.24 22.21
C ARG A 74 11.75 21.41 22.30
N LEU A 75 12.83 21.87 21.68
CA LEU A 75 14.12 21.14 21.71
C LEU A 75 14.72 21.11 23.13
N THR A 76 14.45 22.13 23.95
CA THR A 76 14.85 22.17 25.36
C THR A 76 14.03 21.18 26.17
N GLU A 77 12.70 21.14 26.00
CA GLU A 77 11.80 20.17 26.65
C GLU A 77 12.28 18.72 26.38
N LEU A 78 12.60 18.39 25.13
CA LEU A 78 13.15 17.07 24.77
C LEU A 78 14.46 16.74 25.51
N ARG A 79 15.34 17.72 25.72
CA ARG A 79 16.63 17.54 26.40
C ARG A 79 16.49 17.46 27.91
N SER A 80 15.81 18.41 28.52
CA SER A 80 15.76 18.57 29.98
C SER A 80 14.78 17.63 30.65
N GLU A 81 13.56 17.52 30.12
CA GLU A 81 12.48 16.74 30.75
C GLU A 81 12.60 15.25 30.42
N TYR A 82 13.01 14.92 29.19
CA TYR A 82 13.07 13.55 28.70
C TYR A 82 14.50 12.98 28.62
N GLY A 83 15.51 13.79 28.95
CA GLY A 83 16.92 13.36 28.99
C GLY A 83 17.48 12.94 27.62
N LEU A 84 16.93 13.46 26.52
CA LEU A 84 17.32 13.06 25.17
C LEU A 84 18.54 13.86 24.69
N ARG A 85 19.47 13.17 24.05
CA ARG A 85 20.45 13.83 23.18
C ARG A 85 19.77 14.19 21.87
N VAL A 86 19.48 15.47 21.67
CA VAL A 86 18.80 15.94 20.45
C VAL A 86 19.80 16.43 19.41
N ILE A 87 19.87 15.74 18.27
CA ILE A 87 20.68 16.08 17.09
C ILE A 87 19.76 16.71 16.05
N THR A 88 20.08 17.93 15.60
CA THR A 88 19.27 18.65 14.63
C THR A 88 19.96 18.78 13.29
N MET A 89 19.18 18.77 12.21
CA MET A 89 19.61 19.15 10.87
C MET A 89 18.69 20.23 10.33
N LYS A 90 19.21 21.42 10.05
CA LYS A 90 18.43 22.49 9.43
C LYS A 90 18.30 22.23 7.92
N GLU A 91 17.15 22.55 7.35
CA GLU A 91 16.88 22.36 5.93
C GLU A 91 17.94 23.01 5.02
N HIS A 92 18.32 24.27 5.25
CA HIS A 92 19.33 24.93 4.40
C HIS A 92 20.72 24.28 4.49
N ASN A 93 21.07 23.71 5.65
CA ASN A 93 22.33 22.98 5.84
C ASN A 93 22.29 21.66 5.07
N TRP A 94 21.16 20.95 5.12
CA TRP A 94 20.94 19.76 4.31
C TRP A 94 20.98 20.07 2.82
N ASP A 95 20.35 21.16 2.38
CA ASP A 95 20.41 21.62 0.98
C ASP A 95 21.83 21.93 0.52
N LEU A 96 22.64 22.54 1.37
CA LEU A 96 24.05 22.76 1.10
C LEU A 96 24.80 21.43 1.00
N LEU A 97 24.59 20.49 1.93
CA LEU A 97 25.23 19.16 1.94
C LEU A 97 24.91 18.36 0.67
N LYS A 98 23.66 18.41 0.19
CA LYS A 98 23.27 17.79 -1.09
C LYS A 98 24.09 18.33 -2.27
N LYS A 99 24.52 19.58 -2.21
CA LYS A 99 25.28 20.26 -3.28
C LYS A 99 26.79 20.17 -3.10
N SER A 100 27.32 20.09 -1.88
CA SER A 100 28.76 20.19 -1.61
C SER A 100 29.41 18.86 -1.22
N HIS A 101 28.69 17.96 -0.53
CA HIS A 101 29.29 16.76 0.07
C HIS A 101 29.21 15.55 -0.87
N GLN A 102 30.36 15.09 -1.37
CA GLN A 102 30.44 13.98 -2.34
C GLN A 102 29.79 12.69 -1.83
N GLY A 103 29.98 12.36 -0.54
CA GLY A 103 29.34 11.19 0.07
C GLY A 103 27.80 11.26 0.11
N VAL A 104 27.22 12.46 0.30
CA VAL A 104 25.76 12.64 0.32
C VAL A 104 25.20 12.53 -1.09
N LYS A 105 25.89 13.09 -2.09
CA LYS A 105 25.53 12.92 -3.50
C LYS A 105 25.54 11.45 -3.92
N ALA A 106 26.60 10.73 -3.57
CA ALA A 106 26.72 9.30 -3.87
C ALA A 106 25.60 8.49 -3.19
N PHE A 107 25.29 8.80 -1.91
CA PHE A 107 24.19 8.20 -1.20
C PHE A 107 22.85 8.45 -1.90
N LEU A 108 22.51 9.70 -2.23
CA LEU A 108 21.23 10.05 -2.87
C LEU A 108 21.05 9.43 -4.26
N LYS A 109 22.15 9.19 -4.99
CA LYS A 109 22.08 8.50 -6.29
C LYS A 109 21.71 7.02 -6.16
N ALA A 110 22.10 6.39 -5.06
CA ALA A 110 21.81 4.97 -4.79
C ALA A 110 20.59 4.76 -3.88
N TYR A 111 20.19 5.78 -3.13
CA TYR A 111 19.10 5.72 -2.17
C TYR A 111 17.76 5.64 -2.90
N LYS A 112 17.04 4.54 -2.67
CA LYS A 112 15.64 4.40 -3.06
C LYS A 112 14.82 4.72 -1.82
N ALA A 113 14.22 5.91 -1.79
CA ALA A 113 13.33 6.27 -0.70
C ALA A 113 12.19 5.24 -0.64
N PRO A 114 11.95 4.58 0.51
CA PRO A 114 10.80 3.72 0.65
C PRO A 114 9.56 4.60 0.55
N GLU A 115 8.77 4.40 -0.50
CA GLU A 115 7.44 5.00 -0.57
C GLU A 115 6.50 4.15 0.27
N PRO A 116 5.71 4.76 1.19
CA PRO A 116 4.65 4.06 1.88
C PRO A 116 3.73 3.31 0.92
N LEU A 117 3.13 2.23 1.40
CA LEU A 117 1.99 1.60 0.77
C LEU A 117 0.84 2.61 0.69
N ALA A 118 0.34 2.86 -0.52
CA ALA A 118 -0.88 3.62 -0.74
C ALA A 118 -2.06 2.64 -0.97
N PRO A 119 -3.10 2.62 -0.12
CA PRO A 119 -4.20 1.66 -0.25
C PRO A 119 -4.93 1.68 -1.59
N ARG A 120 -4.94 2.85 -2.25
CA ARG A 120 -5.57 3.03 -3.56
C ARG A 120 -4.86 2.25 -4.67
N ASP A 121 -3.58 1.93 -4.49
CA ASP A 121 -2.82 1.15 -5.46
C ASP A 121 -3.27 -0.31 -5.50
N ALA A 122 -3.94 -0.80 -4.45
CA ALA A 122 -4.54 -2.13 -4.42
C ALA A 122 -5.91 -2.21 -5.14
N LEU A 123 -6.44 -1.08 -5.64
CA LEU A 123 -7.77 -1.04 -6.27
C LEU A 123 -7.65 -1.23 -7.79
N TYR A 124 -8.04 -2.41 -8.28
CA TYR A 124 -7.95 -2.77 -9.71
C TYR A 124 -9.29 -2.99 -10.43
N ALA A 125 -10.42 -2.88 -9.71
CA ALA A 125 -11.76 -3.14 -10.24
C ALA A 125 -11.91 -4.56 -10.84
N GLY A 126 -12.84 -4.72 -11.78
CA GLY A 126 -13.13 -6.01 -12.41
C GLY A 126 -12.03 -6.46 -13.39
N ARG A 127 -11.80 -7.77 -13.45
CA ARG A 127 -10.89 -8.37 -14.43
C ARG A 127 -11.58 -8.49 -15.79
N THR A 128 -10.98 -7.88 -16.82
CA THR A 128 -11.31 -8.13 -18.23
C THR A 128 -10.07 -8.71 -18.92
N CYS A 129 -10.18 -9.93 -19.44
CA CYS A 129 -9.05 -10.67 -20.00
C CYS A 129 -9.48 -11.45 -21.25
N PRO A 130 -9.59 -10.78 -22.40
CA PRO A 130 -9.95 -11.45 -23.64
C PRO A 130 -8.80 -12.36 -24.10
N VAL A 131 -9.10 -13.64 -24.34
CA VAL A 131 -8.17 -14.59 -24.97
C VAL A 131 -8.27 -14.52 -26.50
N THR A 132 -9.49 -14.35 -27.00
CA THR A 132 -9.81 -14.24 -28.43
C THR A 132 -10.71 -13.02 -28.62
N LEU A 133 -10.35 -12.11 -29.54
CA LEU A 133 -11.12 -10.88 -29.77
C LEU A 133 -12.43 -11.12 -30.55
N ARG A 134 -12.44 -12.13 -31.43
CA ARG A 134 -13.63 -12.55 -32.18
C ARG A 134 -13.60 -14.05 -32.40
N TYR A 135 -14.70 -14.70 -32.08
CA TYR A 135 -14.95 -16.10 -32.40
C TYR A 135 -16.30 -16.23 -33.09
N SER A 136 -16.38 -17.08 -34.10
CA SER A 136 -17.63 -17.41 -34.78
C SER A 136 -17.75 -18.93 -34.76
N ALA A 137 -18.83 -19.42 -34.17
CA ALA A 137 -19.08 -20.85 -34.06
C ALA A 137 -19.23 -21.48 -35.46
N GLY A 138 -18.61 -22.64 -35.66
CA GLY A 138 -18.87 -23.49 -36.82
C GLY A 138 -20.26 -24.12 -36.79
N GLU A 139 -20.60 -24.87 -37.85
CA GLU A 139 -21.93 -25.49 -38.02
C GLU A 139 -22.31 -26.44 -36.87
N ASP A 140 -21.32 -27.13 -36.28
CA ASP A 140 -21.51 -28.08 -35.18
C ASP A 140 -20.99 -27.56 -33.81
N GLU A 141 -20.75 -26.26 -33.69
CA GLU A 141 -20.23 -25.66 -32.45
C GLU A 141 -21.28 -24.85 -31.69
N VAL A 142 -21.23 -24.93 -30.36
CA VAL A 142 -22.08 -24.14 -29.47
C VAL A 142 -21.22 -23.32 -28.52
N VAL A 143 -21.38 -21.99 -28.56
CA VAL A 143 -20.76 -21.09 -27.58
C VAL A 143 -21.64 -21.04 -26.34
N ARG A 144 -21.05 -21.37 -25.18
CA ARG A 144 -21.72 -21.28 -23.88
C ARG A 144 -21.21 -20.08 -23.10
N TYR A 145 -22.12 -19.43 -22.39
CA TYR A 145 -21.82 -18.31 -21.50
C TYR A 145 -22.14 -18.70 -20.07
N VAL A 146 -21.25 -18.36 -19.14
CA VAL A 146 -21.43 -18.57 -17.70
C VAL A 146 -21.32 -17.20 -17.04
N ASP A 147 -22.31 -16.87 -16.22
CA ASP A 147 -22.38 -15.61 -15.50
C ASP A 147 -22.52 -15.84 -13.99
N PHE A 148 -21.86 -14.99 -13.21
CA PHE A 148 -22.11 -14.93 -11.78
C PHE A 148 -23.21 -13.91 -11.49
N THR A 149 -24.41 -14.41 -11.20
CA THR A 149 -25.52 -13.58 -10.77
C THR A 149 -25.15 -12.83 -9.48
N SER A 150 -24.95 -11.51 -9.58
CA SER A 150 -24.61 -10.64 -8.44
C SER A 150 -23.26 -10.96 -7.76
N LEU A 151 -22.17 -11.05 -8.53
CA LEU A 151 -20.82 -11.33 -8.01
C LEU A 151 -20.42 -10.46 -6.79
N TYR A 152 -20.46 -9.14 -6.89
CA TYR A 152 -20.05 -8.27 -5.77
C TYR A 152 -20.97 -8.41 -4.53
N PRO A 153 -22.31 -8.45 -4.66
CA PRO A 153 -23.17 -8.82 -3.53
C PRO A 153 -22.82 -10.18 -2.89
N TYR A 154 -22.49 -11.19 -3.68
CA TYR A 154 -22.06 -12.49 -3.16
C TYR A 154 -20.78 -12.37 -2.32
N VAL A 155 -19.77 -11.62 -2.80
CA VAL A 155 -18.54 -11.34 -2.05
C VAL A 155 -18.86 -10.55 -0.77
N ASN A 156 -19.66 -9.50 -0.84
CA ASN A 156 -20.13 -8.71 0.32
C ASN A 156 -20.84 -9.57 1.37
N TYR A 157 -21.51 -10.65 0.95
CA TYR A 157 -22.27 -11.53 1.82
C TYR A 157 -21.42 -12.64 2.47
N THR A 158 -20.43 -13.16 1.74
CA THR A 158 -19.73 -14.41 2.10
C THR A 158 -18.29 -14.21 2.54
N CYS A 159 -17.62 -13.17 2.06
CA CYS A 159 -16.19 -12.97 2.30
C CYS A 159 -15.93 -12.09 3.54
N PRO A 160 -14.79 -12.28 4.22
CA PRO A 160 -14.39 -11.43 5.33
C PRO A 160 -14.02 -10.03 4.85
N TYR A 161 -14.47 -9.01 5.59
CA TYR A 161 -14.08 -7.62 5.47
C TYR A 161 -13.18 -7.25 6.64
N SER A 162 -12.14 -6.48 6.36
CA SER A 162 -11.26 -5.93 7.39
C SER A 162 -11.95 -4.83 8.20
N LEU A 163 -11.73 -4.80 9.51
CA LEU A 163 -12.24 -3.78 10.42
C LEU A 163 -11.10 -3.03 11.12
N GLY A 164 -11.39 -1.81 11.57
CA GLY A 164 -10.46 -1.00 12.36
C GLY A 164 -9.28 -0.43 11.57
N HIS A 165 -8.20 -0.14 12.30
CA HIS A 165 -6.96 0.41 11.74
C HIS A 165 -5.91 -0.69 11.54
N PRO A 166 -5.10 -0.64 10.48
CA PRO A 166 -4.05 -1.62 10.24
C PRO A 166 -2.88 -1.45 11.22
N GLU A 167 -2.26 -2.57 11.57
CA GLU A 167 -0.87 -2.60 12.03
C GLU A 167 0.05 -2.49 10.81
N ILE A 168 0.93 -1.49 10.81
CA ILE A 168 1.86 -1.23 9.71
C ILE A 168 3.20 -1.88 10.03
N ILE A 169 3.63 -2.81 9.18
CA ILE A 169 4.82 -3.65 9.38
C ILE A 169 5.79 -3.40 8.22
N PHE A 170 7.05 -3.10 8.56
CA PHE A 170 8.11 -2.76 7.59
C PHE A 170 9.28 -3.77 7.57
N ARG A 171 9.28 -4.75 8.49
CA ARG A 171 10.39 -5.68 8.72
C ARG A 171 9.91 -6.90 9.50
N ASP A 172 10.80 -7.89 9.65
CA ASP A 172 10.56 -9.10 10.45
C ASP A 172 9.25 -9.79 10.09
N PHE A 173 8.97 -9.81 8.77
CA PHE A 173 7.74 -10.31 8.21
C PHE A 173 7.54 -11.78 8.58
N GLN A 174 6.34 -12.08 9.04
CA GLN A 174 5.84 -13.43 9.24
C GLN A 174 5.48 -14.05 7.88
N PRO A 175 5.20 -15.37 7.83
CA PRO A 175 4.64 -16.00 6.63
C PRO A 175 3.41 -15.22 6.14
N LEU A 176 3.28 -15.06 4.82
CA LEU A 176 2.26 -14.19 4.23
C LEU A 176 0.83 -14.66 4.53
N GLU A 177 0.66 -15.94 4.83
CA GLU A 177 -0.58 -16.58 5.27
C GLU A 177 -1.08 -16.07 6.62
N SER A 178 -0.19 -15.54 7.45
CA SER A 178 -0.53 -14.93 8.74
C SER A 178 -1.14 -13.54 8.60
N TYR A 179 -1.03 -12.93 7.42
CA TYR A 179 -1.49 -11.57 7.17
C TYR A 179 -2.84 -11.54 6.47
N PHE A 180 -3.72 -10.70 7.00
CA PHE A 180 -4.93 -10.23 6.34
C PHE A 180 -4.87 -8.72 6.17
N GLY A 181 -5.21 -8.20 4.99
CA GLY A 181 -5.05 -6.79 4.64
C GLY A 181 -4.30 -6.57 3.33
N LEU A 182 -3.52 -5.49 3.26
CA LEU A 182 -2.80 -5.05 2.05
C LEU A 182 -1.31 -5.30 2.18
N ILE A 183 -0.67 -5.72 1.10
CA ILE A 183 0.74 -6.07 1.08
C ILE A 183 1.38 -5.43 -0.14
N LYS A 184 2.42 -4.61 0.10
CA LYS A 184 3.32 -4.10 -0.92
C LYS A 184 4.49 -5.07 -1.06
N ALA A 185 4.66 -5.65 -2.23
CA ALA A 185 5.67 -6.67 -2.46
C ALA A 185 6.18 -6.66 -3.90
N THR A 186 7.31 -7.33 -4.12
CA THR A 186 7.81 -7.72 -5.42
C THR A 186 7.68 -9.24 -5.56
N LEU A 187 7.03 -9.70 -6.63
CA LEU A 187 6.85 -11.12 -6.92
C LEU A 187 7.39 -11.49 -8.30
N TYR A 188 7.99 -12.67 -8.39
CA TYR A 188 8.38 -13.32 -9.64
C TYR A 188 7.22 -14.17 -10.16
N PRO A 189 6.61 -13.81 -11.31
CA PRO A 189 5.57 -14.64 -11.91
C PRO A 189 6.13 -15.98 -12.43
N PRO A 190 5.36 -17.07 -12.42
CA PRO A 190 5.72 -18.31 -13.10
C PRO A 190 5.77 -18.08 -14.62
N ARG A 191 6.38 -19.02 -15.36
CA ARG A 191 6.32 -19.04 -16.83
C ARG A 191 5.11 -19.87 -17.27
N GLY A 192 4.51 -19.51 -18.41
CA GLY A 192 3.47 -20.32 -19.06
C GLY A 192 2.12 -20.40 -18.34
N LEU A 193 1.85 -19.54 -17.35
CA LEU A 193 0.54 -19.52 -16.71
C LEU A 193 -0.50 -18.86 -17.63
N PHE A 194 -1.48 -19.65 -18.08
CA PHE A 194 -2.47 -19.21 -19.07
C PHE A 194 -3.28 -17.98 -18.63
N PHE A 195 -3.68 -17.94 -17.36
CA PHE A 195 -4.34 -16.78 -16.75
C PHE A 195 -3.47 -16.20 -15.64
N PRO A 196 -2.72 -15.12 -15.90
CA PRO A 196 -1.96 -14.44 -14.85
C PRO A 196 -2.88 -13.99 -13.71
N VAL A 197 -2.41 -14.07 -12.48
CA VAL A 197 -3.21 -13.77 -11.28
C VAL A 197 -3.15 -12.30 -10.94
N LEU A 198 -1.94 -11.77 -10.78
CA LEU A 198 -1.75 -10.41 -10.26
C LEU A 198 -2.02 -9.36 -11.35
N PRO A 199 -2.84 -8.34 -11.05
CA PRO A 199 -2.95 -7.16 -11.88
C PRO A 199 -1.66 -6.33 -11.84
N TYR A 200 -1.35 -5.67 -12.95
CA TYR A 200 -0.22 -4.77 -13.10
C TYR A 200 -0.65 -3.50 -13.84
N ARG A 201 -0.40 -2.33 -13.26
CA ARG A 201 -0.56 -1.04 -13.96
C ARG A 201 0.77 -0.64 -14.56
N SER A 202 0.82 -0.55 -15.89
CA SER A 202 2.01 -0.07 -16.60
C SER A 202 2.30 1.40 -16.28
N GLY A 203 3.51 1.87 -16.61
CA GLY A 203 3.90 3.28 -16.47
C GLY A 203 2.99 4.26 -17.23
N LYS A 204 2.21 3.78 -18.21
CA LYS A 204 1.20 4.55 -18.95
C LYS A 204 -0.21 4.48 -18.33
N GLY A 205 -0.36 3.89 -17.14
CA GLY A 205 -1.63 3.74 -16.42
C GLY A 205 -2.53 2.60 -16.92
N ARG A 206 -2.13 1.85 -17.95
CA ARG A 206 -2.91 0.71 -18.46
C ARG A 206 -2.83 -0.47 -17.48
N LEU A 207 -3.99 -0.97 -17.08
CA LEU A 207 -4.13 -2.20 -16.31
C LEU A 207 -4.02 -3.42 -17.23
N VAL A 208 -3.10 -4.33 -16.92
CA VAL A 208 -2.89 -5.59 -17.62
C VAL A 208 -2.67 -6.73 -16.62
N PHE A 209 -2.91 -7.96 -17.07
CA PHE A 209 -2.55 -9.18 -16.35
C PHE A 209 -1.40 -9.82 -17.12
N THR A 210 -0.17 -9.68 -16.63
CA THR A 210 1.05 -10.11 -17.32
C THR A 210 1.92 -10.99 -16.42
N LEU A 211 2.74 -11.86 -17.03
CA LEU A 211 3.79 -12.63 -16.35
C LEU A 211 5.18 -12.00 -16.49
N CYS A 212 5.25 -10.84 -17.15
CA CYS A 212 6.47 -10.08 -17.33
C CYS A 212 6.16 -8.58 -17.31
N ARG A 213 6.68 -7.88 -16.31
CA ARG A 213 6.65 -6.42 -16.22
C ARG A 213 7.11 -5.77 -17.53
N SER A 214 8.31 -6.13 -18.00
CA SER A 214 8.93 -5.53 -19.18
C SER A 214 8.12 -5.75 -20.46
N CYS A 215 7.56 -6.94 -20.70
CA CYS A 215 6.63 -7.16 -21.82
C CYS A 215 5.34 -6.34 -21.67
N GLY A 216 4.81 -6.22 -20.44
CA GLY A 216 3.62 -5.41 -20.17
C GLY A 216 3.84 -3.93 -20.44
N GLU A 217 5.01 -3.40 -20.08
CA GLU A 217 5.42 -2.00 -20.36
C GLU A 217 5.59 -1.73 -21.86
N LEU A 218 6.27 -2.65 -22.56
CA LEU A 218 6.54 -2.52 -23.98
C LEU A 218 5.33 -2.89 -24.85
N ASN A 219 4.29 -3.47 -24.25
CA ASN A 219 3.18 -4.12 -24.96
C ASN A 219 3.68 -5.13 -26.00
N ARG A 220 4.71 -5.90 -25.63
CA ARG A 220 5.34 -6.92 -26.47
C ARG A 220 4.44 -8.14 -26.58
N GLN A 221 4.06 -8.51 -27.81
CA GLN A 221 3.16 -9.65 -28.10
C GLN A 221 3.78 -10.64 -29.11
N ASP A 222 4.95 -10.32 -29.62
CA ASP A 222 5.75 -11.04 -30.60
C ASP A 222 6.62 -12.11 -29.92
N GLY A 223 5.98 -13.27 -29.72
CA GLY A 223 6.64 -14.52 -29.36
C GLY A 223 6.99 -14.69 -27.88
N PRO A 224 7.76 -15.75 -27.55
CA PRO A 224 8.12 -16.08 -26.18
C PRO A 224 8.94 -14.98 -25.49
N CYS A 225 8.63 -14.77 -24.20
CA CYS A 225 9.37 -13.87 -23.34
C CYS A 225 10.73 -14.48 -22.92
N ASP A 226 11.81 -13.77 -23.21
CA ASP A 226 13.21 -14.10 -22.93
C ASP A 226 13.80 -13.33 -21.72
N HIS A 227 13.06 -12.35 -21.20
CA HIS A 227 13.46 -11.58 -20.01
C HIS A 227 13.76 -12.48 -18.80
N SER A 228 14.72 -12.04 -17.99
CA SER A 228 15.09 -12.64 -16.70
C SER A 228 14.00 -12.48 -15.64
N ASP A 229 14.08 -13.23 -14.53
CA ASP A 229 13.12 -13.10 -13.43
C ASP A 229 13.07 -11.68 -12.85
N ALA A 230 14.22 -11.00 -12.73
CA ALA A 230 14.29 -9.62 -12.25
C ALA A 230 13.58 -8.62 -13.19
N GLU A 231 13.70 -8.82 -14.50
CA GLU A 231 13.01 -7.99 -15.50
C GLU A 231 11.53 -8.31 -15.62
N ARG A 232 11.12 -9.53 -15.26
CA ARG A 232 9.73 -9.99 -15.24
C ARG A 232 9.00 -9.59 -13.96
N ALA A 233 9.72 -9.39 -12.87
CA ALA A 233 9.19 -9.15 -11.53
C ALA A 233 8.17 -8.01 -11.50
N LEU A 234 7.03 -8.28 -10.86
CA LEU A 234 5.97 -7.31 -10.63
C LEU A 234 6.12 -6.76 -9.22
N THR A 235 6.15 -5.43 -9.10
CA THR A 235 6.09 -4.74 -7.82
C THR A 235 4.76 -3.99 -7.76
N GLY A 236 4.05 -4.12 -6.65
CA GLY A 236 2.73 -3.52 -6.50
C GLY A 236 2.18 -3.71 -5.10
N VAL A 237 0.97 -3.20 -4.91
CA VAL A 237 0.17 -3.42 -3.70
C VAL A 237 -1.00 -4.31 -4.08
N TRP A 238 -1.21 -5.38 -3.31
CA TRP A 238 -2.32 -6.29 -3.51
C TRP A 238 -2.96 -6.69 -2.18
N PRO A 239 -4.26 -6.99 -2.16
CA PRO A 239 -4.89 -7.67 -1.04
C PRO A 239 -4.25 -9.04 -0.80
N SER A 240 -4.09 -9.41 0.46
CA SER A 240 -3.56 -10.71 0.89
C SER A 240 -4.20 -11.91 0.17
N PRO A 241 -5.53 -12.02 -0.04
CA PRO A 241 -6.10 -13.14 -0.78
C PRO A 241 -5.60 -13.27 -2.23
N GLU A 242 -5.31 -12.15 -2.91
CA GLU A 242 -4.77 -12.17 -4.27
C GLU A 242 -3.32 -12.65 -4.29
N ILE A 243 -2.51 -12.24 -3.31
CA ILE A 243 -1.14 -12.74 -3.17
C ILE A 243 -1.14 -14.23 -2.87
N LEU A 244 -1.94 -14.69 -1.90
CA LEU A 244 -2.02 -16.11 -1.58
C LEU A 244 -2.47 -16.94 -2.79
N LYS A 245 -3.41 -16.43 -3.59
CA LYS A 245 -3.80 -17.07 -4.86
C LYS A 245 -2.67 -17.07 -5.89
N ALA A 246 -1.87 -16.01 -5.96
CA ALA A 246 -0.72 -15.96 -6.85
C ALA A 246 0.35 -16.99 -6.44
N LEU A 247 0.63 -17.13 -5.15
CA LEU A 247 1.55 -18.16 -4.63
C LEU A 247 1.06 -19.58 -4.96
N GLU A 248 -0.24 -19.86 -4.79
CA GLU A 248 -0.86 -21.12 -5.21
C GLU A 248 -0.65 -21.40 -6.71
N LYS A 249 -0.64 -20.35 -7.55
CA LYS A 249 -0.39 -20.47 -9.00
C LYS A 249 1.10 -20.45 -9.38
N GLY A 250 2.01 -20.52 -8.43
CA GLY A 250 3.45 -20.67 -8.66
C GLY A 250 4.23 -19.34 -8.74
N TYR A 251 3.64 -18.23 -8.30
CA TYR A 251 4.41 -17.00 -8.08
C TYR A 251 5.36 -17.21 -6.90
N ARG A 252 6.53 -16.55 -6.93
CA ARG A 252 7.50 -16.57 -5.83
C ARG A 252 7.70 -15.16 -5.30
N VAL A 253 7.76 -14.99 -3.99
CA VAL A 253 8.06 -13.69 -3.37
C VAL A 253 9.54 -13.38 -3.60
N ALA A 254 9.82 -12.21 -4.17
CA ALA A 254 11.17 -11.66 -4.27
C ALA A 254 11.50 -10.82 -3.03
N GLU A 255 10.56 -9.97 -2.63
CA GLU A 255 10.71 -9.03 -1.53
C GLU A 255 9.33 -8.65 -0.99
N VAL A 256 9.19 -8.61 0.33
CA VAL A 256 8.06 -7.95 1.00
C VAL A 256 8.56 -6.59 1.44
N ILE A 257 7.82 -5.53 1.10
CA ILE A 257 8.25 -4.14 1.32
C ILE A 257 7.51 -3.56 2.52
N GLU A 258 6.19 -3.74 2.58
CA GLU A 258 5.33 -3.20 3.63
C GLU A 258 4.04 -4.01 3.72
N VAL A 259 3.57 -4.26 4.94
CA VAL A 259 2.30 -4.95 5.20
C VAL A 259 1.42 -4.07 6.07
N TRP A 260 0.17 -3.88 5.63
CA TRP A 260 -0.90 -3.30 6.43
C TRP A 260 -1.80 -4.45 6.88
N HIS A 261 -1.55 -4.94 8.09
CA HIS A 261 -2.26 -6.07 8.65
C HIS A 261 -3.48 -5.61 9.46
N LEU A 262 -4.68 -6.06 9.06
CA LEU A 262 -5.91 -5.86 9.83
C LEU A 262 -6.25 -7.15 10.58
N LYS A 263 -6.11 -7.09 11.90
CA LYS A 263 -6.36 -8.23 12.81
C LYS A 263 -7.84 -8.59 12.87
N GLU A 264 -8.70 -7.57 12.85
CA GLU A 264 -10.13 -7.74 12.99
C GLU A 264 -10.80 -7.93 11.63
N GLN A 265 -11.69 -8.92 11.57
CA GLN A 265 -12.45 -9.26 10.36
C GLN A 265 -13.91 -9.49 10.70
N SER A 266 -14.79 -9.20 9.75
CA SER A 266 -16.21 -9.54 9.84
C SER A 266 -16.74 -10.08 8.52
N THR A 267 -17.50 -11.17 8.60
CA THR A 267 -18.30 -11.71 7.50
C THR A 267 -19.77 -11.29 7.60
N SER A 268 -20.13 -10.44 8.55
CA SER A 268 -21.52 -10.00 8.79
C SER A 268 -21.77 -8.55 8.41
N LEU A 269 -20.70 -7.77 8.15
CA LEU A 269 -20.77 -6.31 7.93
C LEU A 269 -21.86 -5.89 6.94
N PHE A 270 -22.01 -6.61 5.83
CA PHE A 270 -23.02 -6.31 4.80
C PHE A 270 -24.12 -7.36 4.68
N LYS A 271 -24.13 -8.40 5.52
CA LYS A 271 -25.05 -9.54 5.36
C LYS A 271 -26.51 -9.12 5.38
N GLU A 272 -26.93 -8.37 6.38
CA GLU A 272 -28.33 -7.96 6.52
C GLU A 272 -28.77 -7.04 5.38
N TYR A 273 -27.94 -6.05 5.04
CA TYR A 273 -28.17 -5.18 3.89
C TYR A 273 -28.36 -6.01 2.60
N ILE A 274 -27.41 -6.91 2.30
CA ILE A 274 -27.48 -7.72 1.09
C ILE A 274 -28.68 -8.67 1.11
N SER A 275 -29.01 -9.31 2.25
CA SER A 275 -30.22 -10.14 2.39
C SER A 275 -31.49 -9.36 2.05
N THR A 276 -31.65 -8.17 2.60
CA THR A 276 -32.84 -7.33 2.38
C THR A 276 -33.03 -7.02 0.90
N PHE A 277 -31.97 -6.56 0.21
CA PHE A 277 -32.07 -6.18 -1.20
C PHE A 277 -32.10 -7.38 -2.15
N LEU A 278 -31.43 -8.50 -1.83
CA LEU A 278 -31.54 -9.73 -2.63
C LEU A 278 -32.94 -10.33 -2.55
N LYS A 279 -33.56 -10.34 -1.38
CA LYS A 279 -34.96 -10.76 -1.22
C LYS A 279 -35.88 -9.91 -2.09
N GLY A 280 -35.76 -8.58 -2.02
CA GLY A 280 -36.56 -7.68 -2.86
C GLY A 280 -36.34 -7.93 -4.36
N LYS A 281 -35.09 -8.14 -4.79
CA LYS A 281 -34.76 -8.51 -6.18
C LYS A 281 -35.45 -9.82 -6.60
N GLN A 282 -35.42 -10.84 -5.77
CA GLN A 282 -36.06 -12.14 -6.05
C GLN A 282 -37.59 -12.02 -6.11
N GLU A 283 -38.19 -11.30 -5.16
CA GLU A 283 -39.65 -11.08 -5.11
C GLU A 283 -40.17 -10.35 -6.36
N ALA A 284 -39.39 -9.42 -6.90
CA ALA A 284 -39.70 -8.66 -8.11
C ALA A 284 -39.43 -9.44 -9.42
N SER A 285 -38.61 -10.49 -9.40
CA SER A 285 -38.21 -11.25 -10.60
C SER A 285 -39.23 -12.33 -11.02
N GLY A 286 -40.33 -12.49 -10.27
CA GLY A 286 -41.29 -13.57 -10.46
C GLY A 286 -40.76 -14.92 -10.00
N TYR A 287 -41.53 -15.98 -10.25
CA TYR A 287 -41.14 -17.34 -9.90
C TYR A 287 -40.59 -18.09 -11.13
N PRO A 288 -39.57 -18.94 -10.96
CA PRO A 288 -39.18 -19.92 -11.97
C PRO A 288 -40.38 -20.76 -12.43
N ALA A 289 -40.39 -21.18 -13.70
CA ALA A 289 -41.51 -21.92 -14.29
C ALA A 289 -41.80 -23.26 -13.59
N ASP A 290 -40.80 -23.85 -12.94
CA ASP A 290 -40.86 -25.12 -12.20
C ASP A 290 -41.26 -24.95 -10.71
N ALA A 291 -41.42 -23.71 -10.25
CA ALA A 291 -41.95 -23.39 -8.93
C ALA A 291 -43.49 -23.35 -8.94
N THR A 292 -44.11 -24.51 -9.10
CA THR A 292 -45.57 -24.66 -9.26
C THR A 292 -46.34 -24.64 -7.94
N ASP A 293 -45.73 -25.07 -6.83
CA ASP A 293 -46.36 -25.16 -5.51
C ASP A 293 -45.93 -24.03 -4.55
N VAL A 294 -46.75 -23.83 -3.50
CA VAL A 294 -46.57 -22.76 -2.51
C VAL A 294 -45.28 -22.94 -1.70
N GLU A 295 -44.83 -24.18 -1.48
CA GLU A 295 -43.65 -24.47 -0.66
C GLU A 295 -42.36 -24.11 -1.40
N LYS A 296 -42.26 -24.44 -2.71
CA LYS A 296 -41.16 -24.01 -3.58
C LYS A 296 -41.12 -22.50 -3.73
N LYS A 297 -42.27 -21.87 -3.94
CA LYS A 297 -42.39 -20.41 -3.98
C LYS A 297 -41.91 -19.75 -2.69
N TYR A 298 -42.24 -20.34 -1.53
CA TYR A 298 -41.78 -19.85 -0.23
C TYR A 298 -40.27 -20.04 -0.03
N LYS A 299 -39.69 -21.19 -0.43
CA LYS A 299 -38.23 -21.43 -0.36
C LYS A 299 -37.41 -20.48 -1.24
N ILE A 300 -37.94 -20.05 -2.38
CA ILE A 300 -37.25 -19.14 -3.31
C ILE A 300 -37.18 -17.70 -2.79
N ARG A 301 -38.09 -17.32 -1.88
CA ARG A 301 -38.20 -15.95 -1.33
C ARG A 301 -37.63 -15.80 0.09
N ARG A 302 -37.01 -16.85 0.61
CA ARG A 302 -36.47 -16.91 1.98
C ARG A 302 -34.95 -16.82 1.94
#